data_AF-A0A1Y4T526-F1
#
_entry.id   AF-A0A1Y4T526-F1
#
_cell.length_a   1.000
_cell.length_b   1.000
_cell.length_c   1.000
_cell.angle_alpha   90.00
_cell.angle_beta   90.00
_cell.angle_gamma   90.00
#
_symmetry.space_group_name_H-M   'P 1'
#
loop_
_entity.id
_entity.type
_entity.pdbx_description
1 polymer ?
#
loop_
_entity_poly.entity_id
_entity_poly.type
_entity_poly.pdbx_seq_one_letter_code
_entity_poly.pdbx_strand_id
1 'polypeptide(L)'
;MQEMHARVPEGILPVLQAEFRVNLINPQQMMLFCLTPAAQPLRRVWQEFKGNEDRLCQIWSGLCSSCGQMLDAGFRPGCLTPDLVLFSSEEKALLAPWWPGRAEWRPEGFWTEADGERQTLYSLAVLLYWVLNEGEPPFAREAVSTADAEEKRLQGRAVPHPVCGDNPLVRLLLPWCCIPLGQEKTLRGFALELDRRQRSEWERRRDQRERSSRAEEQRQSEEEKRIRRERRLRAQAEREEQKAQQQNIGSESKDKLAMGSILGLVAAVFVVITVVILFSAPFSLQKSLEAGNDANALEQIETGYQNGENVDELVDIYIDDRLEDGDILKALWAAQYYSSAVVPEEQRVEQLVQQGIAGGYQRRVRGFLEDFSQKNEACAQLAQRMTAEYAASME
;
A
#
# COMPACT_ATOMS: atom_id res chain seq x y z
N MET A 1 -35.91 -10.81 12.40
CA MET A 1 -34.72 -9.93 12.29
C MET A 1 -34.18 -9.49 13.64
N GLN A 2 -34.97 -8.92 14.56
CA GLN A 2 -34.48 -8.57 15.91
C GLN A 2 -33.94 -9.77 16.71
N GLU A 3 -34.63 -10.92 16.70
CA GLU A 3 -34.12 -12.16 17.32
C GLU A 3 -32.88 -12.75 16.62
N MET A 4 -32.68 -12.44 15.33
CA MET A 4 -31.48 -12.88 14.60
C MET A 4 -30.25 -12.06 14.98
N HIS A 5 -30.39 -10.74 15.18
CA HIS A 5 -29.29 -9.89 15.64
C HIS A 5 -28.79 -10.27 17.03
N ALA A 6 -29.70 -10.72 17.91
CA ALA A 6 -29.35 -11.09 19.28
C ALA A 6 -28.41 -12.32 19.37
N ARG A 7 -28.26 -13.10 18.30
CA ARG A 7 -27.42 -14.32 18.27
C ARG A 7 -26.13 -14.18 17.47
N VAL A 8 -25.95 -13.09 16.72
CA VAL A 8 -24.73 -12.86 15.93
C VAL A 8 -23.77 -12.03 16.76
N PRO A 9 -22.52 -12.50 17.01
CA PRO A 9 -21.51 -11.70 17.70
C PRO A 9 -21.32 -10.32 17.06
N GLU A 10 -21.16 -9.29 17.90
CA GLU A 10 -20.95 -7.92 17.45
C GLU A 10 -19.76 -7.83 16.48
N GLY A 11 -19.95 -7.14 15.35
CA GLY A 11 -18.89 -6.86 14.37
C GLY A 11 -18.71 -7.86 13.23
N ILE A 12 -19.51 -8.94 13.16
CA ILE A 12 -19.48 -9.92 12.04
C ILE A 12 -20.36 -9.47 10.88
N LEU A 13 -21.59 -9.07 11.20
CA LEU A 13 -22.53 -8.49 10.24
C LEU A 13 -22.52 -6.97 10.41
N PRO A 14 -22.74 -6.20 9.34
CA PRO A 14 -22.99 -4.78 9.48
C PRO A 14 -24.14 -4.59 10.48
N VAL A 15 -23.93 -3.70 11.45
CA VAL A 15 -24.97 -3.35 12.43
C VAL A 15 -26.14 -2.79 11.64
N LEU A 16 -27.23 -3.53 11.56
CA LEU A 16 -28.46 -3.07 10.92
C LEU A 16 -29.24 -2.29 11.96
N GLN A 17 -29.26 -0.97 11.86
CA GLN A 17 -30.29 -0.19 12.55
C GLN A 17 -31.55 -0.21 11.69
N ALA A 18 -32.64 -0.75 12.23
CA ALA A 18 -33.94 -0.73 11.59
C ALA A 18 -34.69 0.54 12.00
N GLU A 19 -34.97 1.42 11.04
CA GLU A 19 -35.76 2.63 11.27
C GLU A 19 -37.06 2.54 10.47
N PHE A 20 -38.20 2.69 11.15
CA PHE A 20 -39.49 2.79 10.50
C PHE A 20 -39.82 4.26 10.25
N ARG A 21 -40.03 4.64 8.99
CA ARG A 21 -40.52 5.97 8.65
C ARG A 21 -41.81 5.87 7.86
N VAL A 22 -42.72 6.80 8.14
CA VAL A 22 -43.93 6.97 7.33
C VAL A 22 -43.50 7.48 5.95
N ASN A 23 -43.99 6.86 4.89
CA ASN A 23 -43.74 7.36 3.55
C ASN A 23 -44.43 8.72 3.37
N LEU A 24 -43.62 9.77 3.18
CA LEU A 24 -44.10 11.15 3.04
C LEU A 24 -44.94 11.35 1.77
N ILE A 25 -44.76 10.49 0.75
CA ILE A 25 -45.52 10.52 -0.51
C ILE A 25 -46.81 9.70 -0.38
N ASN A 26 -46.78 8.60 0.38
CA ASN A 26 -47.96 7.78 0.65
C ASN A 26 -48.05 7.42 2.14
N PRO A 27 -48.74 8.23 2.97
CA PRO A 27 -48.77 8.06 4.42
C PRO A 27 -49.37 6.73 4.90
N GLN A 28 -50.07 5.99 4.03
CA GLN A 28 -50.59 4.66 4.34
C GLN A 28 -49.52 3.55 4.22
N GLN A 29 -48.34 3.88 3.69
CA GLN A 29 -47.22 2.95 3.55
C GLN A 29 -46.16 3.24 4.62
N MET A 30 -45.80 2.19 5.36
CA MET A 30 -44.67 2.21 6.29
C MET A 30 -43.43 1.73 5.53
N MET A 31 -42.36 2.53 5.53
CA MET A 31 -41.07 2.13 4.97
C MET A 31 -40.17 1.65 6.11
N LEU A 32 -39.60 0.47 5.93
CA LEU A 32 -38.54 -0.05 6.77
C LEU A 32 -37.19 0.28 6.12
N PHE A 33 -36.39 1.10 6.80
CA PHE A 33 -35.02 1.37 6.43
C PHE A 33 -34.09 0.48 7.24
N CYS A 34 -33.17 -0.18 6.55
CA CYS A 34 -32.08 -0.92 7.17
C CYS A 34 -30.80 -0.13 6.96
N LEU A 35 -30.32 0.55 8.00
CA LEU A 35 -29.09 1.32 7.96
C LEU A 35 -27.91 0.38 8.21
N THR A 36 -26.95 0.34 7.29
CA THR A 36 -25.67 -0.36 7.43
C THR A 36 -24.52 0.66 7.40
N PRO A 37 -23.33 0.31 7.93
CA PRO A 37 -22.12 1.07 7.65
C PRO A 37 -21.94 1.28 6.14
N ALA A 38 -21.42 2.44 5.76
CA ALA A 38 -21.03 2.70 4.38
C ALA A 38 -19.92 1.71 4.01
N ALA A 39 -20.21 0.84 3.03
CA ALA A 39 -19.29 -0.17 2.58
C ALA A 39 -19.47 -0.43 1.08
N GLN A 40 -18.38 -0.78 0.40
CA GLN A 40 -18.37 -1.10 -1.01
C GLN A 40 -18.14 -2.61 -1.21
N PRO A 41 -18.78 -3.25 -2.20
CA PRO A 41 -18.52 -4.66 -2.49
C PRO A 41 -17.09 -4.86 -2.99
N LEU A 42 -16.49 -6.00 -2.67
CA LEU A 42 -15.17 -6.44 -3.14
C LEU A 42 -15.05 -6.29 -4.66
N ARG A 43 -16.14 -6.57 -5.40
CA ARG A 43 -16.19 -6.38 -6.86
C ARG A 43 -15.72 -4.99 -7.33
N ARG A 44 -15.94 -3.95 -6.54
CA ARG A 44 -15.57 -2.56 -6.89
C ARG A 44 -14.16 -2.20 -6.46
N VAL A 45 -13.69 -2.74 -5.33
CA VAL A 45 -12.46 -2.30 -4.66
C VAL A 45 -11.29 -3.28 -4.79
N TRP A 46 -11.48 -4.46 -5.39
CA TRP A 46 -10.45 -5.50 -5.41
C TRP A 46 -9.11 -5.08 -6.05
N GLN A 47 -9.15 -4.12 -6.98
CA GLN A 47 -7.96 -3.59 -7.63
C GLN A 47 -7.00 -2.91 -6.64
N GLU A 48 -7.52 -2.39 -5.52
CA GLU A 48 -6.74 -1.77 -4.45
C GLU A 48 -5.85 -2.79 -3.73
N PHE A 49 -6.18 -4.09 -3.82
CA PHE A 49 -5.39 -5.15 -3.21
C PHE A 49 -4.33 -5.73 -4.16
N LYS A 50 -4.25 -5.25 -5.41
CA LYS A 50 -3.30 -5.78 -6.39
C LYS A 50 -1.87 -5.54 -5.91
N GLY A 51 -1.10 -6.63 -5.81
CA GLY A 51 0.30 -6.60 -5.36
C GLY A 51 0.50 -6.55 -3.84
N ASN A 52 -0.56 -6.50 -3.03
CA ASN A 52 -0.45 -6.48 -1.55
C ASN A 52 -0.88 -7.81 -0.93
N GLU A 53 0.00 -8.81 -1.02
CA GLU A 53 -0.25 -10.17 -0.51
C GLU A 53 -0.46 -10.24 1.00
N ASP A 54 0.28 -9.43 1.76
CA ASP A 54 0.19 -9.41 3.22
C ASP A 54 -1.20 -8.96 3.64
N ARG A 55 -1.70 -7.88 3.02
CA ARG A 55 -3.05 -7.37 3.24
C ARG A 55 -4.11 -8.39 2.82
N LEU A 56 -3.93 -9.07 1.68
CA LEU A 56 -4.82 -10.15 1.26
C LEU A 56 -4.87 -11.29 2.29
N CYS A 57 -3.72 -11.74 2.81
CA CYS A 57 -3.71 -12.78 3.84
C CYS A 57 -4.45 -12.34 5.11
N GLN A 58 -4.30 -11.08 5.53
CA GLN A 58 -4.94 -10.55 6.74
C GLN A 58 -6.46 -10.49 6.58
N ILE A 59 -6.91 -9.95 5.44
CA ILE A 59 -8.33 -9.86 5.09
C ILE A 59 -8.95 -11.26 5.06
N TRP A 60 -8.32 -12.23 4.37
CA TRP A 60 -8.88 -13.57 4.24
C TRP A 60 -8.84 -14.38 5.53
N SER A 61 -7.82 -14.20 6.36
CA SER A 61 -7.78 -14.78 7.72
C SER A 61 -8.92 -14.23 8.60
N GLY A 62 -9.18 -12.92 8.50
CA GLY A 62 -10.32 -12.27 9.15
C GLY A 62 -11.67 -12.82 8.64
N LEU A 63 -11.85 -12.95 7.33
CA LEU A 63 -13.07 -13.49 6.72
C LEU A 63 -13.32 -14.95 7.12
N CYS A 64 -12.28 -15.79 7.16
CA CYS A 64 -12.38 -17.16 7.67
C CYS A 64 -12.89 -17.18 9.12
N SER A 65 -12.33 -16.31 9.96
CA SER A 65 -12.74 -16.18 11.36
C SER A 65 -14.21 -15.73 11.48
N SER A 66 -14.63 -14.72 10.72
CA SER A 66 -16.03 -14.26 10.70
C SER A 66 -17.00 -15.35 10.23
N CYS A 67 -16.64 -16.11 9.18
CA CYS A 67 -17.45 -17.22 8.69
C CYS A 67 -17.57 -18.34 9.73
N GLY A 68 -16.47 -18.67 10.42
CA GLY A 68 -16.47 -19.65 11.50
C GLY A 68 -17.42 -19.24 12.63
N GLN A 69 -17.35 -17.98 13.07
CA GLN A 69 -18.25 -17.45 14.10
C GLN A 69 -19.73 -17.48 13.67
N MET A 70 -20.03 -17.23 12.39
CA MET A 70 -21.39 -17.39 11.86
C MET A 70 -21.88 -18.84 11.94
N LEU A 71 -21.03 -19.79 11.55
CA LEU A 71 -21.34 -21.22 11.61
C LEU A 71 -21.57 -21.69 13.04
N ASP A 72 -20.71 -21.27 13.98
CA ASP A 72 -20.84 -21.58 15.42
C ASP A 72 -22.14 -21.02 16.00
N ALA A 73 -22.59 -19.86 15.51
CA ALA A 73 -23.88 -19.25 15.87
C ALA A 73 -25.10 -19.90 15.17
N GLY A 74 -24.88 -20.95 14.36
CA GLY A 74 -25.92 -21.70 13.66
C GLY A 74 -26.37 -21.08 12.33
N PHE A 75 -25.68 -20.04 11.85
CA PHE A 75 -25.92 -19.45 10.53
C PHE A 75 -25.09 -20.15 9.47
N ARG A 76 -25.63 -20.29 8.26
CA ARG A 76 -24.90 -20.85 7.12
C ARG A 76 -24.56 -19.74 6.14
N PRO A 77 -23.31 -19.24 6.10
CA PRO A 77 -22.91 -18.17 5.17
C PRO A 77 -23.27 -18.50 3.71
N GLY A 78 -23.17 -19.79 3.36
CA GLY A 78 -23.41 -20.30 2.01
C GLY A 78 -22.23 -19.98 1.10
N CYS A 79 -22.50 -19.75 -0.17
CA CYS A 79 -21.49 -19.30 -1.11
C CYS A 79 -21.25 -17.79 -0.99
N LEU A 80 -19.98 -17.42 -0.82
CA LEU A 80 -19.54 -16.03 -0.90
C LEU A 80 -19.15 -15.68 -2.33
N THR A 81 -19.52 -14.48 -2.75
CA THR A 81 -19.15 -13.90 -4.05
C THR A 81 -18.58 -12.49 -3.82
N PRO A 82 -17.98 -11.86 -4.85
CA PRO A 82 -17.44 -10.50 -4.73
C PRO A 82 -18.46 -9.43 -4.33
N ASP A 83 -19.74 -9.71 -4.46
CA ASP A 83 -20.83 -8.80 -4.09
C ASP A 83 -21.28 -8.98 -2.62
N LEU A 84 -20.85 -10.08 -1.99
CA LEU A 84 -21.23 -10.44 -0.63
C LEU A 84 -20.14 -10.19 0.41
N VAL A 85 -18.94 -9.84 -0.04
CA VAL A 85 -17.87 -9.34 0.80
C VAL A 85 -17.80 -7.83 0.60
N LEU A 86 -17.97 -7.08 1.68
CA LEU A 86 -18.01 -5.62 1.68
C LEU A 86 -16.77 -5.07 2.39
N PHE A 87 -16.32 -3.89 2.00
CA PHE A 87 -15.22 -3.17 2.63
C PHE A 87 -15.71 -1.81 3.12
N SER A 88 -15.52 -1.54 4.41
CA SER A 88 -15.80 -0.22 4.97
C SER A 88 -14.76 0.82 4.54
N SER A 89 -15.02 2.10 4.83
CA SER A 89 -14.04 3.19 4.69
C SER A 89 -12.79 2.99 5.55
N GLU A 90 -12.88 2.18 6.61
CA GLU A 90 -11.74 1.77 7.46
C GLU A 90 -11.05 0.51 6.92
N GLU A 91 -11.33 0.14 5.65
CA GLU A 91 -10.76 -1.01 4.96
C GLU A 91 -11.02 -2.37 5.62
N LYS A 92 -11.98 -2.43 6.55
CA LYS A 92 -12.36 -3.67 7.22
C LYS A 92 -13.28 -4.49 6.32
N ALA A 93 -12.93 -5.76 6.12
CA ALA A 93 -13.79 -6.71 5.43
C ALA A 93 -14.99 -7.09 6.30
N LEU A 94 -16.18 -7.01 5.72
CA LEU A 94 -17.48 -7.29 6.31
C LEU A 94 -18.22 -8.29 5.43
N LEU A 95 -19.06 -9.13 6.03
CA LEU A 95 -19.95 -10.01 5.29
C LEU A 95 -21.30 -9.31 5.09
N ALA A 96 -21.78 -9.25 3.86
CA ALA A 96 -23.08 -8.70 3.55
C ALA A 96 -24.19 -9.45 4.34
N PRO A 97 -25.26 -8.75 4.79
CA PRO A 97 -26.31 -9.34 5.60
C PRO A 97 -26.82 -10.68 5.05
N TRP A 98 -26.90 -11.67 5.92
CA TRP A 98 -27.39 -13.00 5.56
C TRP A 98 -28.92 -12.99 5.42
N TRP A 99 -29.44 -13.71 4.41
CA TRP A 99 -30.88 -13.93 4.23
C TRP A 99 -31.24 -15.42 4.10
N PRO A 100 -32.41 -15.86 4.59
CA PRO A 100 -32.92 -17.21 4.37
C PRO A 100 -33.05 -17.50 2.86
N GLY A 101 -32.44 -18.59 2.40
CA GLY A 101 -32.35 -18.95 0.97
C GLY A 101 -30.95 -18.81 0.36
N ARG A 102 -30.01 -18.09 1.02
CA ARG A 102 -28.61 -18.04 0.55
C ARG A 102 -27.92 -19.39 0.48
N ALA A 103 -28.28 -20.30 1.38
CA ALA A 103 -27.69 -21.64 1.42
C ALA A 103 -28.03 -22.49 0.18
N GLU A 104 -29.10 -22.14 -0.54
CA GLU A 104 -29.54 -22.84 -1.76
C GLU A 104 -29.05 -22.15 -3.03
N TRP A 105 -28.50 -20.93 -2.90
CA TRP A 105 -28.00 -20.15 -4.02
C TRP A 105 -26.72 -20.76 -4.59
N ARG A 106 -26.66 -20.91 -5.92
CA ARG A 106 -25.56 -21.54 -6.66
C ARG A 106 -24.90 -20.55 -7.61
N PRO A 107 -24.13 -19.58 -7.10
CA PRO A 107 -23.40 -18.64 -7.96
C PRO A 107 -22.33 -19.38 -8.78
N GLU A 108 -22.31 -19.12 -10.08
CA GLU A 108 -21.32 -19.67 -11.02
C GLU A 108 -19.90 -19.37 -10.57
N GLY A 109 -19.01 -20.36 -10.65
CA GLY A 109 -17.61 -20.25 -10.24
C GLY A 109 -17.36 -20.39 -8.73
N PHE A 110 -18.32 -20.00 -7.87
CA PHE A 110 -18.13 -19.93 -6.41
C PHE A 110 -18.82 -21.06 -5.64
N TRP A 111 -19.71 -21.81 -6.29
CA TRP A 111 -20.51 -22.86 -5.65
C TRP A 111 -19.92 -24.26 -5.78
N THR A 112 -20.23 -25.15 -4.84
CA THR A 112 -19.89 -26.58 -4.91
C THR A 112 -20.93 -27.41 -4.17
N GLU A 113 -20.98 -28.72 -4.46
CA GLU A 113 -21.83 -29.71 -3.79
C GLU A 113 -21.40 -30.01 -2.35
N ALA A 114 -20.25 -29.49 -1.91
CA ALA A 114 -19.86 -29.58 -0.51
C ALA A 114 -20.91 -28.94 0.41
N ASP A 115 -20.99 -29.41 1.65
CA ASP A 115 -21.94 -28.96 2.65
C ASP A 115 -21.34 -27.98 3.66
N GLY A 116 -22.19 -27.09 4.17
CA GLY A 116 -21.92 -26.24 5.33
C GLY A 116 -20.60 -25.45 5.24
N GLU A 117 -19.68 -25.77 6.14
CA GLU A 117 -18.37 -25.12 6.25
C GLU A 117 -17.53 -25.28 4.98
N ARG A 118 -17.53 -26.47 4.37
CA ARG A 118 -16.68 -26.75 3.20
C ARG A 118 -17.09 -25.95 1.98
N GLN A 119 -18.39 -25.75 1.79
CA GLN A 119 -18.89 -24.86 0.74
C GLN A 119 -18.43 -23.42 0.96
N THR A 120 -18.52 -22.95 2.20
CA THR A 120 -18.10 -21.60 2.59
C THR A 120 -16.59 -21.43 2.35
N LEU A 121 -15.80 -22.39 2.83
CA LEU A 121 -14.35 -22.43 2.65
C LEU A 121 -13.95 -22.45 1.16
N TYR A 122 -14.60 -23.29 0.36
CA TYR A 122 -14.39 -23.34 -1.08
C TYR A 122 -14.63 -21.96 -1.71
N SER A 123 -15.77 -21.34 -1.40
CA SER A 123 -16.11 -20.03 -1.96
C SER A 123 -15.13 -18.93 -1.54
N LEU A 124 -14.61 -18.97 -0.29
CA LEU A 124 -13.56 -18.05 0.17
C LEU A 124 -12.24 -18.23 -0.57
N ALA A 125 -11.82 -19.48 -0.80
CA ALA A 125 -10.61 -19.78 -1.54
C ALA A 125 -10.74 -19.29 -2.99
N VAL A 126 -11.87 -19.60 -3.66
CA VAL A 126 -12.12 -19.10 -5.01
C VAL A 126 -12.22 -17.57 -5.05
N LEU A 127 -12.73 -16.93 -4.00
CA LEU A 127 -12.74 -15.47 -3.90
C LEU A 127 -11.30 -14.89 -3.85
N LEU A 128 -10.38 -15.52 -3.13
CA LEU A 128 -8.97 -15.09 -3.14
C LEU A 128 -8.37 -15.30 -4.52
N TYR A 129 -8.66 -16.43 -5.15
CA TYR A 129 -8.23 -16.73 -6.50
C TYR A 129 -8.72 -15.65 -7.47
N TRP A 130 -10.00 -15.31 -7.37
CA TRP A 130 -10.66 -14.30 -8.21
C TRP A 130 -9.95 -12.93 -8.12
N VAL A 131 -9.52 -12.51 -6.92
CA VAL A 131 -8.73 -11.28 -6.77
C VAL A 131 -7.35 -11.40 -7.41
N LEU A 132 -6.67 -12.52 -7.19
CA LEU A 132 -5.35 -12.80 -7.78
C LEU A 132 -5.40 -13.00 -9.30
N ASN A 133 -6.57 -13.35 -9.83
CA ASN A 133 -6.84 -13.63 -11.24
C ASN A 133 -7.61 -12.50 -11.94
N GLU A 134 -7.40 -11.27 -11.48
CA GLU A 134 -7.93 -10.05 -12.11
C GLU A 134 -9.45 -10.00 -12.28
N GLY A 135 -10.17 -10.56 -11.32
CA GLY A 135 -11.62 -10.51 -11.30
C GLY A 135 -12.29 -11.65 -12.09
N GLU A 136 -11.58 -12.75 -12.31
CA GLU A 136 -12.11 -13.92 -13.02
C GLU A 136 -11.99 -15.21 -12.20
N PRO A 137 -13.02 -16.07 -12.18
CA PRO A 137 -12.96 -17.35 -11.48
C PRO A 137 -12.02 -18.35 -12.19
N PRO A 138 -11.67 -19.49 -11.55
CA PRO A 138 -10.91 -20.56 -12.18
C PRO A 138 -11.44 -20.96 -13.56
N PHE A 139 -10.54 -21.26 -14.49
CA PHE A 139 -10.81 -21.68 -15.88
C PHE A 139 -11.50 -20.66 -16.79
N ALA A 140 -11.92 -19.49 -16.31
CA ALA A 140 -12.62 -18.50 -17.14
C ALA A 140 -11.86 -18.09 -18.42
N ARG A 141 -10.51 -18.03 -18.35
CA ARG A 141 -9.64 -17.68 -19.49
C ARG A 141 -9.36 -18.82 -20.46
N GLU A 142 -9.40 -20.06 -19.97
CA GLU A 142 -9.06 -21.26 -20.76
C GLU A 142 -10.30 -21.93 -21.35
N ALA A 143 -11.48 -21.57 -20.85
CA ALA A 143 -12.74 -22.15 -21.25
C ALA A 143 -13.35 -21.44 -22.47
N VAL A 144 -14.10 -22.20 -23.26
CA VAL A 144 -14.83 -21.66 -24.41
C VAL A 144 -16.06 -20.86 -23.96
N SER A 145 -16.58 -21.16 -22.76
CA SER A 145 -17.72 -20.47 -22.15
C SER A 145 -17.69 -20.60 -20.63
N THR A 146 -18.51 -19.80 -19.93
CA THR A 146 -18.68 -19.91 -18.47
C THR A 146 -19.15 -21.29 -18.02
N ALA A 147 -20.01 -21.96 -18.81
CA ALA A 147 -20.47 -23.31 -18.52
C ALA A 147 -19.35 -24.36 -18.65
N ASP A 148 -18.46 -24.21 -19.63
CA ASP A 148 -17.27 -25.07 -19.79
C ASP A 148 -16.26 -24.85 -18.64
N ALA A 149 -16.08 -23.60 -18.20
CA ALA A 149 -15.26 -23.30 -17.02
C ALA A 149 -15.81 -23.97 -15.77
N GLU A 150 -17.12 -23.87 -15.56
CA GLU A 150 -17.83 -24.48 -14.44
C GLU A 150 -17.75 -26.01 -14.47
N GLU A 151 -17.96 -26.61 -15.64
CA GLU A 151 -17.84 -28.06 -15.83
C GLU A 151 -16.43 -28.55 -15.50
N LYS A 152 -15.38 -27.91 -16.04
CA LYS A 152 -13.98 -28.25 -15.74
C LYS A 152 -13.67 -28.18 -14.25
N ARG A 153 -14.17 -27.13 -13.57
CA ARG A 153 -14.01 -26.91 -12.14
C ARG A 153 -14.68 -28.01 -11.31
N LEU A 154 -15.95 -28.31 -11.61
CA LEU A 154 -16.72 -29.34 -10.90
C LEU A 154 -16.23 -30.76 -11.17
N GLN A 155 -15.63 -31.01 -12.34
CA GLN A 155 -14.93 -32.27 -12.66
C GLN A 155 -13.62 -32.46 -11.87
N GLY A 156 -13.18 -31.47 -11.10
CA GLY A 156 -11.95 -31.55 -10.32
C GLY A 156 -10.68 -31.48 -11.17
N ARG A 157 -10.73 -30.80 -12.33
CA ARG A 157 -9.53 -30.49 -13.11
C ARG A 157 -8.56 -29.67 -12.26
N ALA A 158 -7.26 -29.80 -12.56
CA ALA A 158 -6.24 -29.01 -11.90
C ALA A 158 -6.51 -27.51 -12.14
N VAL A 159 -6.64 -26.75 -11.05
CA VAL A 159 -6.93 -25.32 -11.10
C VAL A 159 -5.75 -24.59 -11.75
N PRO A 160 -5.98 -23.77 -12.80
CA PRO A 160 -4.91 -23.08 -13.49
C PRO A 160 -4.31 -22.00 -12.59
N HIS A 161 -3.04 -21.65 -12.82
CA HIS A 161 -2.41 -20.54 -12.11
C HIS A 161 -3.12 -19.21 -12.46
N PRO A 162 -3.39 -18.34 -11.48
CA PRO A 162 -3.95 -17.03 -11.73
C PRO A 162 -2.90 -16.09 -12.37
N VAL A 163 -3.37 -14.98 -12.94
CA VAL A 163 -2.54 -14.00 -13.67
C VAL A 163 -1.34 -13.48 -12.89
N CYS A 164 -1.47 -13.31 -11.57
CA CYS A 164 -0.38 -12.83 -10.73
C CYS A 164 0.83 -13.78 -10.67
N GLY A 165 0.78 -14.91 -11.38
CA GLY A 165 1.92 -15.76 -11.68
C GLY A 165 2.27 -16.69 -10.53
N ASP A 166 3.55 -17.05 -10.46
CA ASP A 166 4.05 -18.12 -9.60
C ASP A 166 4.42 -17.61 -8.20
N ASN A 167 3.45 -16.95 -7.58
CA ASN A 167 3.55 -16.34 -6.26
C ASN A 167 3.36 -17.40 -5.15
N PRO A 168 4.09 -17.33 -4.02
CA PRO A 168 3.87 -18.26 -2.90
C PRO A 168 2.41 -18.31 -2.39
N LEU A 169 1.58 -17.27 -2.63
CA LEU A 169 0.16 -17.21 -2.21
C LEU A 169 -0.69 -18.10 -3.08
N VAL A 170 -0.40 -18.08 -4.37
CA VAL A 170 -1.01 -18.98 -5.33
C VAL A 170 -0.72 -20.42 -4.95
N ARG A 171 0.54 -20.76 -4.65
CA ARG A 171 0.92 -22.14 -4.28
C ARG A 171 0.20 -22.64 -3.03
N LEU A 172 0.04 -21.76 -2.04
CA LEU A 172 -0.74 -22.05 -0.83
C LEU A 172 -2.22 -22.23 -1.15
N LEU A 173 -2.77 -21.39 -2.04
CA LEU A 173 -4.18 -21.27 -2.36
C LEU A 173 -4.73 -22.38 -3.25
N LEU A 174 -4.02 -22.78 -4.31
CA LEU A 174 -4.53 -23.71 -5.32
C LEU A 174 -5.14 -25.00 -4.73
N PRO A 175 -4.53 -25.66 -3.72
CA PRO A 175 -5.12 -26.83 -3.08
C PRO A 175 -6.49 -26.60 -2.42
N TRP A 176 -6.82 -25.36 -2.06
CA TRP A 176 -8.10 -24.98 -1.44
C TRP A 176 -9.18 -24.63 -2.48
N CYS A 177 -8.79 -24.45 -3.74
CA CYS A 177 -9.70 -24.19 -4.86
C CYS A 177 -10.10 -25.49 -5.61
N CYS A 178 -9.57 -26.64 -5.20
CA CYS A 178 -9.83 -27.93 -5.83
C CYS A 178 -11.16 -28.55 -5.38
N ILE A 179 -11.76 -29.33 -6.28
CA ILE A 179 -12.94 -30.16 -6.01
C ILE A 179 -12.58 -31.63 -6.30
N PRO A 180 -12.93 -32.59 -5.43
CA PRO A 180 -13.53 -32.40 -4.11
C PRO A 180 -12.55 -31.74 -3.13
N LEU A 181 -13.06 -30.93 -2.21
CA LEU A 181 -12.27 -30.37 -1.13
C LEU A 181 -12.05 -31.47 -0.06
N GLY A 182 -10.79 -31.74 0.29
CA GLY A 182 -10.43 -32.77 1.26
C GLY A 182 -11.12 -32.57 2.62
N GLN A 183 -11.46 -33.66 3.31
CA GLN A 183 -12.19 -33.59 4.59
C GLN A 183 -11.39 -32.91 5.70
N GLU A 184 -10.07 -32.88 5.59
CA GLU A 184 -9.15 -32.21 6.49
C GLU A 184 -9.14 -30.68 6.35
N LYS A 185 -9.71 -30.15 5.27
CA LYS A 185 -9.74 -28.72 4.97
C LYS A 185 -10.88 -28.05 5.74
N THR A 186 -10.51 -27.10 6.60
CA THR A 186 -11.42 -26.32 7.46
C THR A 186 -11.13 -24.83 7.33
N LEU A 187 -12.10 -23.97 7.66
CA LEU A 187 -11.93 -22.51 7.69
C LEU A 187 -10.76 -22.13 8.60
N ARG A 188 -10.69 -22.75 9.78
CA ARG A 188 -9.58 -22.56 10.72
C ARG A 188 -8.25 -23.00 10.14
N GLY A 189 -8.22 -24.14 9.46
CA GLY A 189 -7.01 -24.64 8.80
C GLY A 189 -6.50 -23.68 7.72
N PHE A 190 -7.42 -23.08 6.95
CA PHE A 190 -7.04 -22.12 5.93
C PHE A 190 -6.52 -20.81 6.54
N ALA A 191 -7.18 -20.28 7.56
CA ALA A 191 -6.73 -19.09 8.28
C ALA A 191 -5.33 -19.30 8.89
N LEU A 192 -5.08 -20.45 9.53
CA LEU A 192 -3.77 -20.78 10.09
C LEU A 192 -2.67 -20.83 9.03
N GLU A 193 -2.98 -21.32 7.84
CA GLU A 193 -2.04 -21.42 6.74
C GLU A 193 -1.67 -20.02 6.19
N LEU A 194 -2.67 -19.12 6.08
CA LEU A 194 -2.47 -17.71 5.72
C LEU A 194 -1.62 -16.97 6.78
N ASP A 195 -1.96 -17.12 8.06
CA ASP A 195 -1.23 -16.51 9.17
C ASP A 195 0.22 -17.01 9.25
N ARG A 196 0.42 -18.33 9.08
CA ARG A 196 1.76 -18.95 9.08
C ARG A 196 2.63 -18.33 8.00
N ARG A 197 2.07 -18.13 6.81
CA ARG A 197 2.78 -17.50 5.69
C ARG A 197 3.15 -16.05 6.00
N GLN A 198 2.23 -15.25 6.51
CA GLN A 198 2.53 -13.87 6.92
C GLN A 198 3.69 -13.81 7.92
N ARG A 199 3.69 -14.69 8.93
CA ARG A 199 4.78 -14.75 9.92
C ARG A 199 6.11 -15.11 9.30
N SER A 200 6.14 -16.10 8.41
CA SER A 200 7.37 -16.49 7.71
C SER A 200 7.94 -15.38 6.82
N GLU A 201 7.09 -14.62 6.12
CA GLU A 201 7.54 -13.46 5.34
C GLU A 201 8.05 -12.32 6.23
N TRP A 202 7.38 -12.06 7.34
CA TRP A 202 7.83 -11.08 8.33
C TRP A 202 9.20 -11.43 8.91
N GLU A 203 9.41 -12.70 9.29
CA GLU A 203 10.70 -13.21 9.77
C GLU A 203 11.80 -13.06 8.72
N ARG A 204 11.52 -13.40 7.44
CA ARG A 204 12.48 -13.20 6.34
C ARG A 204 12.87 -11.74 6.15
N ARG A 205 11.89 -10.83 6.17
CA ARG A 205 12.14 -9.38 6.03
C ARG A 205 12.95 -8.85 7.20
N ARG A 206 12.66 -9.31 8.42
CA ARG A 206 13.43 -8.96 9.62
C ARG A 206 14.87 -9.45 9.50
N ASP A 207 15.09 -10.71 9.17
CA ASP A 207 16.43 -11.30 9.00
C ASP A 207 17.22 -10.58 7.91
N GLN A 208 16.56 -10.21 6.81
CA GLN A 208 17.19 -9.45 5.73
C GLN A 208 17.61 -8.06 6.20
N ARG A 209 16.75 -7.33 6.93
CA ARG A 209 17.08 -6.03 7.51
C ARG A 209 18.25 -6.12 8.50
N GLU A 210 18.25 -7.13 9.36
CA GLU A 210 19.35 -7.34 10.31
C GLU A 210 20.67 -7.65 9.59
N ARG A 211 20.65 -8.45 8.51
CA ARG A 211 21.84 -8.71 7.69
C ARG A 211 22.33 -7.46 6.96
N SER A 212 21.44 -6.68 6.38
CA SER A 212 21.78 -5.41 5.72
C SER A 212 22.35 -4.39 6.70
N SER A 213 21.77 -4.26 7.90
CA SER A 213 22.29 -3.39 8.97
C SER A 213 23.69 -3.79 9.40
N ARG A 214 23.94 -5.09 9.62
CA ARG A 214 25.28 -5.59 9.98
C ARG A 214 26.29 -5.38 8.87
N ALA A 215 25.89 -5.55 7.61
CA ALA A 215 26.77 -5.30 6.47
C ALA A 215 27.15 -3.82 6.37
N GLU A 216 26.21 -2.91 6.65
CA GLU A 216 26.45 -1.47 6.65
C GLU A 216 27.33 -1.03 7.82
N GLU A 217 27.09 -1.54 9.03
CA GLU A 217 27.96 -1.31 10.20
C GLU A 217 29.41 -1.78 9.94
N GLN A 218 29.57 -2.92 9.26
CA GLN A 218 30.90 -3.41 8.87
C GLN A 218 31.58 -2.47 7.89
N ARG A 219 30.86 -1.99 6.87
CA ARG A 219 31.39 -1.01 5.91
C ARG A 219 31.82 0.28 6.59
N GLN A 220 30.98 0.83 7.47
CA GLN A 220 31.29 2.04 8.24
C GLN A 220 32.50 1.82 9.17
N SER A 221 32.59 0.66 9.84
CA SER A 221 33.74 0.33 10.67
C SER A 221 35.04 0.22 9.88
N GLU A 222 35.00 -0.37 8.68
CA GLU A 222 36.15 -0.47 7.79
C GLU A 222 36.57 0.89 7.24
N GLU A 223 35.61 1.73 6.86
CA GLU A 223 35.86 3.08 6.38
C GLU A 223 36.44 3.98 7.48
N GLU A 224 35.93 3.91 8.72
CA GLU A 224 36.54 4.59 9.87
C GLU A 224 37.98 4.14 10.12
N LYS A 225 38.26 2.82 10.01
CA LYS A 225 39.63 2.29 10.14
C LYS A 225 40.53 2.83 9.03
N ARG A 226 40.02 2.94 7.80
CA ARG A 226 40.74 3.51 6.66
C ARG A 226 41.07 4.99 6.88
N ILE A 227 40.07 5.80 7.26
CA ILE A 227 40.25 7.23 7.58
C ILE A 227 41.25 7.41 8.74
N ARG A 228 41.18 6.59 9.80
CA ARG A 228 42.15 6.63 10.91
C ARG A 228 43.58 6.31 10.45
N ARG A 229 43.77 5.36 9.53
CA ARG A 229 45.08 5.05 8.96
C ARG A 229 45.60 6.21 8.12
N GLU A 230 44.77 6.79 7.26
CA GLU A 230 45.15 7.95 6.44
C GLU A 230 45.51 9.18 7.30
N ARG A 231 44.75 9.46 8.36
CA ARG A 231 45.09 10.54 9.31
C ARG A 231 46.42 10.31 10.01
N ARG A 232 46.74 9.07 10.40
CA ARG A 232 48.04 8.74 11.01
C ARG A 232 49.20 8.93 10.03
N LEU A 233 49.02 8.54 8.77
CA LEU A 233 50.01 8.75 7.72
C LEU A 233 50.24 10.25 7.44
N ARG A 234 49.17 11.05 7.34
CA ARG A 234 49.27 12.51 7.17
C ARG A 234 49.97 13.17 8.36
N ALA A 235 49.60 12.82 9.58
CA ALA A 235 50.24 13.36 10.79
C ALA A 235 51.73 12.96 10.90
N GLN A 236 52.13 11.79 10.37
CA GLN A 236 53.54 11.41 10.29
C GLN A 236 54.28 12.26 9.24
N ALA A 237 53.71 12.44 8.05
CA ALA A 237 54.28 13.29 7.02
C ALA A 237 54.43 14.74 7.50
N GLU A 238 53.41 15.31 8.15
CA GLU A 238 53.48 16.66 8.75
C GLU A 238 54.55 16.76 9.84
N ARG A 239 54.76 15.71 10.65
CA ARG A 239 55.84 15.69 11.65
C ARG A 239 57.23 15.62 11.02
N GLU A 240 57.37 14.92 9.90
CA GLU A 240 58.62 14.89 9.13
C GLU A 240 58.89 16.24 8.47
N GLU A 241 57.87 16.87 7.89
CA GLU A 241 57.96 18.23 7.35
C GLU A 241 58.27 19.26 8.45
N GLN A 242 57.62 19.17 9.62
CA GLN A 242 57.92 20.05 10.75
C GLN A 242 59.33 19.85 11.29
N LYS A 243 59.86 18.62 11.31
CA LYS A 243 61.27 18.39 11.68
C LYS A 243 62.22 18.97 10.64
N ALA A 244 61.89 18.88 9.36
CA ALA A 244 62.65 19.50 8.28
C ALA A 244 62.58 21.05 8.35
N GLN A 245 61.44 21.62 8.73
CA GLN A 245 61.27 23.06 8.90
C GLN A 245 61.88 23.58 10.22
N GLN A 246 61.82 22.82 11.33
CA GLN A 246 62.48 23.18 12.59
C GLN A 246 64.01 23.11 12.50
N GLN A 247 64.57 22.27 11.62
CA GLN A 247 65.98 22.34 11.28
C GLN A 247 66.35 23.59 10.46
N ASN A 248 65.37 24.24 9.81
CA ASN A 248 65.56 25.48 9.05
C ASN A 248 65.14 26.76 9.78
N ILE A 249 64.41 26.68 10.90
CA ILE A 249 63.87 27.83 11.64
C ILE A 249 64.38 27.77 13.08
N GLY A 250 65.67 28.01 13.24
CA GLY A 250 66.24 28.46 14.49
C GLY A 250 66.11 29.96 14.63
N SER A 251 64.91 30.50 14.85
CA SER A 251 64.69 31.82 15.48
C SER A 251 63.21 32.14 15.70
N GLU A 252 62.93 32.69 16.88
CA GLU A 252 61.76 33.53 17.24
C GLU A 252 60.42 32.90 17.66
N SER A 253 60.39 32.58 18.95
CA SER A 253 59.43 32.99 19.99
C SER A 253 57.93 33.23 19.72
N LYS A 254 57.15 32.45 20.50
CA LYS A 254 56.07 32.83 21.45
C LYS A 254 54.68 33.22 20.93
N ASP A 255 53.80 32.22 21.02
CA ASP A 255 52.57 32.19 21.84
C ASP A 255 52.04 33.54 22.36
N LYS A 256 50.83 33.91 21.88
CA LYS A 256 49.73 34.53 22.67
C LYS A 256 48.40 34.74 21.91
N LEU A 257 48.04 33.88 20.95
CA LEU A 257 46.83 34.06 20.12
C LEU A 257 45.90 32.83 20.04
N ALA A 258 46.05 31.87 20.96
CA ALA A 258 45.32 30.60 20.88
C ALA A 258 43.89 30.63 21.45
N MET A 259 43.53 31.59 22.31
CA MET A 259 42.28 31.50 23.09
C MET A 259 41.05 32.14 22.43
N GLY A 260 41.22 33.10 21.50
CA GLY A 260 40.11 33.69 20.74
C GLY A 260 39.65 32.84 19.55
N SER A 261 40.51 31.96 19.04
CA SER A 261 40.20 31.10 17.88
C SER A 261 39.19 30.00 18.19
N ILE A 262 39.17 29.50 19.43
CA ILE A 262 38.37 28.32 19.82
C ILE A 262 36.87 28.67 19.88
N LEU A 263 36.49 29.84 20.40
CA LEU A 263 35.09 30.26 20.42
C LEU A 263 34.54 30.57 19.02
N GLY A 264 35.37 31.16 18.15
CA GLY A 264 35.00 31.40 16.74
C GLY A 264 34.81 30.09 15.97
N LEU A 265 35.61 29.06 16.29
CA LEU A 265 35.56 27.76 15.63
C LEU A 265 34.30 26.97 16.02
N VAL A 266 33.86 27.04 17.28
CA VAL A 266 32.61 26.39 17.72
C VAL A 266 31.37 27.03 17.10
N ALA A 267 31.33 28.36 17.00
CA ALA A 267 30.22 29.06 16.33
C ALA A 267 30.19 28.78 14.82
N ALA A 268 31.36 28.76 14.16
CA ALA A 268 31.47 28.40 12.75
C ALA A 268 31.04 26.94 12.50
N VAL A 269 31.40 26.00 13.39
CA VAL A 269 30.97 24.59 13.28
C VAL A 269 29.45 24.46 13.43
N PHE A 270 28.81 25.20 14.33
CA PHE A 270 27.35 25.19 14.43
C PHE A 270 26.67 25.77 13.17
N VAL A 271 27.18 26.87 12.62
CA VAL A 271 26.67 27.44 11.36
C VAL A 271 26.86 26.46 10.21
N VAL A 272 28.02 25.80 10.11
CA VAL A 272 28.28 24.79 9.08
C VAL A 272 27.38 23.56 9.25
N ILE A 273 27.14 23.06 10.46
CA ILE A 273 26.24 21.93 10.69
C ILE A 273 24.79 22.29 10.32
N THR A 274 24.33 23.49 10.69
CA THR A 274 22.96 23.93 10.36
C THR A 274 22.78 24.13 8.84
N VAL A 275 23.80 24.70 8.17
CA VAL A 275 23.82 24.82 6.70
C VAL A 275 23.90 23.44 6.04
N VAL A 276 24.70 22.50 6.55
CA VAL A 276 24.79 21.14 6.00
C VAL A 276 23.47 20.38 6.16
N ILE A 277 22.75 20.53 7.28
CA ILE A 277 21.45 19.87 7.47
C ILE A 277 20.40 20.45 6.51
N LEU A 278 20.34 21.79 6.35
CA LEU A 278 19.40 22.43 5.42
C LEU A 278 19.74 22.18 3.94
N PHE A 279 21.01 21.98 3.57
CA PHE A 279 21.43 21.72 2.19
C PHE A 279 21.63 20.23 1.84
N SER A 280 21.56 19.30 2.80
CA SER A 280 21.83 17.87 2.53
C SER A 280 20.60 17.07 2.08
N ALA A 281 19.39 17.49 2.45
CA ALA A 281 18.14 16.83 2.02
C ALA A 281 17.94 16.82 0.49
N PRO A 282 18.11 17.96 -0.24
CA PRO A 282 18.03 17.93 -1.71
C PRO A 282 19.16 17.10 -2.33
N PHE A 283 20.36 17.08 -1.72
CA PHE A 283 21.49 16.32 -2.23
C PHE A 283 21.33 14.79 -2.07
N SER A 284 20.69 14.32 -0.98
CA SER A 284 20.42 12.89 -0.79
C SER A 284 19.35 12.37 -1.73
N LEU A 285 18.35 13.18 -2.07
CA LEU A 285 17.29 12.81 -3.00
C LEU A 285 17.83 12.79 -4.44
N GLN A 286 18.59 13.82 -4.83
CA GLN A 286 19.26 13.86 -6.14
C GLN A 286 20.20 12.67 -6.33
N LYS A 287 20.95 12.27 -5.30
CA LYS A 287 21.80 11.07 -5.34
C LYS A 287 20.99 9.77 -5.45
N SER A 288 19.80 9.71 -4.86
CA SER A 288 18.88 8.55 -4.99
C SER A 288 18.27 8.47 -6.40
N LEU A 289 17.92 9.61 -7.00
CA LEU A 289 17.43 9.72 -8.37
C LEU A 289 18.52 9.35 -9.38
N GLU A 290 19.73 9.91 -9.25
CA GLU A 290 20.88 9.60 -10.11
C GLU A 290 21.33 8.13 -10.01
N ALA A 291 21.08 7.48 -8.87
CA ALA A 291 21.37 6.06 -8.67
C ALA A 291 20.29 5.12 -9.25
N GLY A 292 19.22 5.66 -9.86
CA GLY A 292 18.10 4.89 -10.40
C GLY A 292 17.28 4.17 -9.32
N ASN A 293 17.27 4.70 -8.10
CA ASN A 293 16.57 4.10 -6.96
C ASN A 293 15.29 4.89 -6.63
N ASP A 294 14.36 4.89 -7.59
CA ASP A 294 13.12 5.66 -7.57
C ASP A 294 12.24 5.39 -6.34
N ALA A 295 12.24 4.13 -5.86
CA ALA A 295 11.44 3.71 -4.72
C ALA A 295 11.92 4.38 -3.43
N ASN A 296 13.25 4.49 -3.26
CA ASN A 296 13.83 5.15 -2.10
C ASN A 296 13.61 6.67 -2.14
N ALA A 297 13.59 7.30 -3.32
CA ALA A 297 13.36 8.72 -3.45
C ALA A 297 11.91 9.11 -3.09
N LEU A 298 10.92 8.33 -3.53
CA LEU A 298 9.53 8.55 -3.13
C LEU A 298 9.30 8.22 -1.64
N GLU A 299 9.92 7.15 -1.11
CA GLU A 299 9.87 6.81 0.32
C GLU A 299 10.45 7.93 1.19
N GLN A 300 11.50 8.63 0.73
CA GLN A 300 12.06 9.79 1.42
C GLN A 300 11.06 10.96 1.46
N ILE A 301 10.40 11.26 0.35
CA ILE A 301 9.35 12.30 0.29
C ILE A 301 8.20 11.94 1.23
N GLU A 302 7.72 10.70 1.17
CA GLU A 302 6.62 10.23 2.02
C GLU A 302 7.00 10.28 3.51
N THR A 303 8.20 9.82 3.88
CA THR A 303 8.67 9.85 5.27
C THR A 303 8.80 11.29 5.78
N GLY A 304 9.36 12.20 4.98
CA GLY A 304 9.45 13.62 5.33
C GLY A 304 8.07 14.24 5.54
N TYR A 305 7.15 13.99 4.60
CA TYR A 305 5.76 14.47 4.69
C TYR A 305 5.05 13.95 5.95
N GLN A 306 5.17 12.66 6.26
CA GLN A 306 4.57 12.05 7.44
C GLN A 306 5.17 12.59 8.76
N ASN A 307 6.44 12.97 8.74
CA ASN A 307 7.10 13.63 9.88
C ASN A 307 6.74 15.11 10.02
N GLY A 308 5.91 15.66 9.11
CA GLY A 308 5.53 17.07 9.09
C GLY A 308 6.63 18.00 8.56
N GLU A 309 7.62 17.45 7.85
CA GLU A 309 8.64 18.24 7.17
C GLU A 309 8.05 18.87 5.90
N ASN A 310 8.59 20.03 5.50
CA ASN A 310 8.25 20.60 4.20
C ASN A 310 9.04 19.85 3.13
N VAL A 311 8.33 19.10 2.28
CA VAL A 311 8.89 18.32 1.18
C VAL A 311 8.57 18.90 -0.20
N ASP A 312 8.02 20.11 -0.28
CA ASP A 312 7.48 20.69 -1.52
C ASP A 312 8.56 20.78 -2.63
N GLU A 313 9.77 21.21 -2.27
CA GLU A 313 10.91 21.28 -3.20
C GLU A 313 11.38 19.88 -3.65
N LEU A 314 11.30 18.88 -2.76
CA LEU A 314 11.65 17.49 -3.11
C LEU A 314 10.61 16.88 -4.04
N VAL A 315 9.33 17.19 -3.83
CA VAL A 315 8.22 16.80 -4.72
C VAL A 315 8.44 17.41 -6.11
N ASP A 316 8.81 18.69 -6.18
CA ASP A 316 9.09 19.37 -7.44
C ASP A 316 10.23 18.70 -8.22
N ILE A 317 11.38 18.46 -7.56
CA ILE A 317 12.53 17.78 -8.17
C ILE A 317 12.15 16.39 -8.69
N TYR A 318 11.39 15.63 -7.89
CA TYR A 318 10.97 14.29 -8.28
C TYR A 318 9.99 14.31 -9.46
N ILE A 319 9.04 15.25 -9.47
CA ILE A 319 8.09 15.39 -10.58
C ILE A 319 8.82 15.69 -11.88
N ASP A 320 9.76 16.64 -11.87
CA ASP A 320 10.50 17.03 -13.08
C ASP A 320 11.28 15.86 -13.66
N ASP A 321 12.04 15.16 -12.82
CA ASP A 321 12.81 13.96 -13.20
C ASP A 321 11.90 12.86 -13.78
N ARG A 322 10.74 12.60 -13.17
CA ARG A 322 9.79 11.61 -13.68
C ARG A 322 9.11 12.02 -14.98
N LEU A 323 8.85 13.31 -15.18
CA LEU A 323 8.29 13.82 -16.42
C LEU A 323 9.32 13.74 -17.56
N GLU A 324 10.60 13.96 -17.30
CA GLU A 324 11.68 13.75 -18.27
C GLU A 324 11.78 12.28 -18.71
N ASP A 325 11.60 11.34 -17.78
CA ASP A 325 11.56 9.90 -18.04
C ASP A 325 10.24 9.40 -18.66
N GLY A 326 9.20 10.25 -18.72
CA GLY A 326 7.87 9.89 -19.20
C GLY A 326 7.04 9.04 -18.22
N ASP A 327 7.45 8.92 -16.96
CA ASP A 327 6.75 8.15 -15.92
C ASP A 327 5.69 9.01 -15.20
N ILE A 328 4.64 9.36 -15.94
CA ILE A 328 3.58 10.26 -15.49
C ILE A 328 2.80 9.75 -14.26
N LEU A 329 2.71 8.42 -14.07
CA LEU A 329 2.02 7.86 -12.91
C LEU A 329 2.74 8.17 -11.60
N LYS A 330 4.08 8.06 -11.60
CA LYS A 330 4.88 8.42 -10.43
C LYS A 330 4.87 9.93 -10.19
N ALA A 331 4.90 10.75 -11.24
CA ALA A 331 4.79 12.20 -11.11
C ALA A 331 3.45 12.62 -10.48
N LEU A 332 2.33 12.04 -10.94
CA LEU A 332 1.01 12.28 -10.34
C LEU A 332 0.93 11.84 -8.88
N TRP A 333 1.61 10.74 -8.52
CA TRP A 333 1.63 10.25 -7.14
C TRP A 333 2.46 11.18 -6.23
N ALA A 334 3.65 11.60 -6.68
CA ALA A 334 4.48 12.55 -5.93
C ALA A 334 3.74 13.86 -5.65
N ALA A 335 2.94 14.36 -6.60
CA ALA A 335 2.15 15.58 -6.44
C ALA A 335 1.10 15.50 -5.30
N GLN A 336 0.73 14.31 -4.84
CA GLN A 336 -0.16 14.17 -3.67
C GLN A 336 0.52 14.62 -2.36
N TYR A 337 1.85 14.65 -2.32
CA TYR A 337 2.63 15.04 -1.14
C TYR A 337 2.90 16.55 -1.03
N TYR A 338 2.39 17.38 -1.95
CA TYR A 338 2.45 18.84 -1.75
C TYR A 338 1.78 19.24 -0.43
N SER A 339 2.40 20.15 0.31
CA SER A 339 1.84 20.69 1.54
C SER A 339 0.60 21.54 1.24
N SER A 340 -0.26 21.73 2.24
CA SER A 340 -1.43 22.63 2.11
C SER A 340 -1.03 24.11 2.02
N ALA A 341 0.22 24.45 2.36
CA ALA A 341 0.74 25.81 2.35
C ALA A 341 1.21 26.27 0.97
N VAL A 342 1.43 25.34 0.03
CA VAL A 342 1.92 25.65 -1.32
C VAL A 342 0.79 25.55 -2.34
N VAL A 343 0.86 26.46 -3.31
CA VAL A 343 0.07 26.40 -4.55
C VAL A 343 1.10 26.21 -5.67
N PRO A 344 1.21 24.99 -6.23
CA PRO A 344 2.10 24.73 -7.36
C PRO A 344 1.79 25.64 -8.55
N GLU A 345 2.80 25.89 -9.37
CA GLU A 345 2.63 26.69 -10.58
C GLU A 345 1.58 26.07 -11.52
N GLU A 346 0.70 26.92 -12.04
CA GLU A 346 -0.40 26.50 -12.92
C GLU A 346 0.08 25.66 -14.12
N GLN A 347 1.18 26.07 -14.74
CA GLN A 347 1.79 25.37 -15.88
C GLN A 347 2.21 23.94 -15.53
N ARG A 348 2.70 23.71 -14.31
CA ARG A 348 3.10 22.37 -13.85
C ARG A 348 1.89 21.47 -13.66
N VAL A 349 0.84 21.99 -13.03
CA VAL A 349 -0.42 21.23 -12.86
C VAL A 349 -1.03 20.92 -14.23
N GLU A 350 -1.02 21.88 -15.15
CA GLU A 350 -1.47 21.69 -16.52
C GLU A 350 -0.66 20.60 -17.25
N GLN A 351 0.67 20.63 -17.14
CA GLN A 351 1.55 19.64 -17.75
C GLN A 351 1.25 18.22 -17.23
N LEU A 352 1.05 18.05 -15.92
CA LEU A 352 0.68 16.78 -15.31
C LEU A 352 -0.67 16.27 -15.85
N VAL A 353 -1.66 17.16 -15.96
CA VAL A 353 -2.99 16.84 -16.48
C VAL A 353 -2.91 16.43 -17.96
N GLN A 354 -2.27 17.25 -18.80
CA GLN A 354 -2.12 17.00 -20.23
C GLN A 354 -1.38 15.69 -20.51
N GLN A 355 -0.22 15.48 -19.87
CA GLN A 355 0.55 14.25 -20.06
C GLN A 355 -0.19 13.03 -19.50
N GLY A 356 -0.90 13.18 -18.37
CA GLY A 356 -1.70 12.10 -17.80
C GLY A 356 -2.84 11.67 -18.72
N ILE A 357 -3.53 12.63 -19.33
CA ILE A 357 -4.58 12.37 -20.33
C ILE A 357 -3.97 11.74 -21.60
N ALA A 358 -2.88 12.30 -22.12
CA ALA A 358 -2.20 11.75 -23.31
C ALA A 358 -1.69 10.32 -23.09
N GLY A 359 -1.29 9.99 -21.86
CA GLY A 359 -0.91 8.64 -21.44
C GLY A 359 -2.06 7.67 -21.18
N GLY A 360 -3.33 8.11 -21.31
CA GLY A 360 -4.50 7.26 -21.05
C GLY A 360 -4.82 7.05 -19.57
N TYR A 361 -4.41 7.98 -18.71
CA TYR A 361 -4.59 7.91 -17.25
C TYR A 361 -5.68 8.85 -16.72
N GLN A 362 -6.77 9.05 -17.48
CA GLN A 362 -7.85 10.01 -17.16
C GLN A 362 -8.41 9.82 -15.73
N ARG A 363 -8.60 8.57 -15.29
CA ARG A 363 -9.08 8.29 -13.93
C ARG A 363 -8.11 8.74 -12.85
N ARG A 364 -6.80 8.60 -13.08
CA ARG A 364 -5.76 9.02 -12.13
C ARG A 364 -5.64 10.53 -12.10
N VAL A 365 -5.70 11.19 -13.25
CA VAL A 365 -5.75 12.65 -13.34
C VAL A 365 -6.95 13.20 -12.58
N ARG A 366 -8.13 12.58 -12.71
CA ARG A 366 -9.33 12.98 -11.96
C ARG A 366 -9.14 12.85 -10.45
N GLY A 367 -8.62 11.71 -9.98
CA GLY A 367 -8.32 11.50 -8.56
C GLY A 367 -7.30 12.52 -8.04
N PHE A 368 -6.24 12.77 -8.81
CA PHE A 368 -5.24 13.81 -8.50
C PHE A 368 -5.89 15.19 -8.33
N LEU A 369 -6.72 15.63 -9.29
CA LEU A 369 -7.39 16.94 -9.20
C LEU A 369 -8.36 17.03 -8.02
N GLU A 370 -9.05 15.92 -7.69
CA GLU A 370 -9.92 15.84 -6.52
C GLU A 370 -9.13 15.99 -5.22
N ASP A 371 -8.04 15.23 -5.05
CA ASP A 371 -7.15 15.34 -3.88
C ASP A 371 -6.48 16.72 -3.80
N PHE A 372 -6.03 17.24 -4.93
CA PHE A 372 -5.38 18.55 -5.05
C PHE A 372 -6.33 19.67 -4.64
N SER A 373 -7.62 19.57 -5.01
CA SER A 373 -8.64 20.56 -4.64
C SER A 373 -8.87 20.67 -3.13
N GLN A 374 -8.53 19.63 -2.36
CA GLN A 374 -8.73 19.60 -0.91
C GLN A 374 -7.60 20.27 -0.13
N LYS A 375 -6.49 20.65 -0.78
CA LYS A 375 -5.30 21.20 -0.09
C LYS A 375 -5.52 22.63 0.41
N ASN A 376 -6.02 23.52 -0.44
CA ASN A 376 -6.37 24.90 -0.10
C ASN A 376 -7.29 25.52 -1.16
N GLU A 377 -7.82 26.72 -0.90
CA GLU A 377 -8.79 27.39 -1.79
C GLU A 377 -8.21 27.70 -3.18
N ALA A 378 -6.94 28.09 -3.27
CA ALA A 378 -6.30 28.36 -4.56
C ALA A 378 -6.13 27.09 -5.39
N CYS A 379 -5.73 25.97 -4.76
CA CYS A 379 -5.69 24.66 -5.40
C CYS A 379 -7.08 24.18 -5.83
N ALA A 380 -8.13 24.46 -5.04
CA ALA A 380 -9.51 24.16 -5.41
C ALA A 380 -9.95 24.90 -6.68
N GLN A 381 -9.66 26.21 -6.76
CA GLN A 381 -9.98 27.02 -7.93
C GLN A 381 -9.21 26.55 -9.18
N LEU A 382 -7.93 26.24 -9.03
CA LEU A 382 -7.10 25.72 -10.12
C LEU A 382 -7.58 24.34 -10.58
N ALA A 383 -7.87 23.42 -9.64
CA ALA A 383 -8.39 22.09 -9.95
C ALA A 383 -9.73 22.17 -10.70
N GLN A 384 -10.63 23.07 -10.28
CA GLN A 384 -11.91 23.27 -10.93
C GLN A 384 -11.74 23.79 -12.36
N ARG A 385 -10.83 24.73 -12.59
CA ARG A 385 -10.50 25.23 -13.93
C ARG A 385 -9.95 24.11 -14.82
N MET A 386 -8.97 23.36 -14.34
CA MET A 386 -8.39 22.24 -15.10
C MET A 386 -9.43 21.16 -15.39
N THR A 387 -10.31 20.85 -14.43
CA THR A 387 -11.40 19.89 -14.63
C THR A 387 -12.37 20.34 -15.72
N ALA A 388 -12.70 21.64 -15.74
CA ALA A 388 -13.60 22.21 -16.74
C ALA A 388 -12.96 22.26 -18.13
N GLU A 389 -11.68 22.64 -18.23
CA GLU A 389 -10.94 22.76 -19.47
C GLU A 389 -10.73 21.40 -20.15
N TYR A 390 -10.40 20.38 -19.37
CA TYR A 390 -10.11 19.03 -19.87
C TYR A 390 -11.28 18.06 -19.75
N ALA A 391 -12.49 18.54 -19.45
CA ALA A 391 -13.68 17.70 -19.20
C ALA A 391 -13.94 16.70 -20.35
N ALA A 392 -13.94 17.17 -21.60
CA ALA A 392 -14.20 16.35 -22.78
C ALA A 392 -13.13 15.27 -23.03
N SER A 393 -11.90 15.50 -22.55
CA SER A 393 -10.78 14.57 -22.68
C SER A 393 -10.69 13.58 -21.52
N MET A 394 -11.48 13.79 -20.46
CA MET A 394 -11.54 12.97 -19.25
C MET A 394 -12.77 12.06 -19.17
N GLU A 395 -13.72 12.15 -20.11
CA GLU A 395 -14.80 11.16 -20.34
C GLU A 395 -14.26 9.90 -21.04
#